data_AF-A0A3B9NCL1-F1
#
_entry.id   AF-A0A3B9NCL1-F1
#
_cell.length_a   1.000
_cell.length_b   1.000
_cell.length_c   1.000
_cell.angle_alpha   90.00
_cell.angle_beta   90.00
_cell.angle_gamma   90.00
#
_symmetry.space_group_name_H-M   'P 1'
#
loop_
_entity.id
_entity.type
_entity.pdbx_description
1 polymer ?
#
loop_
_entity_poly.entity_id
_entity_poly.type
_entity_poly.pdbx_seq_one_letter_code
_entity_poly.pdbx_strand_id
1 'polypeptide(L)'
;MLSICSWSSFQTVNDQKNPLYGKVFREINEIAELKSYTYTTGALIETDKNTQGDFRFAAGYFTNAKNGVCILEELLPDDSKGKVKYKILDTINIQKLKSNEQLSLCNCKQGDKPDSEIIAISRVDESKEYFDKIVKAWRMDTKSQKIIPLKDTKGISCLNEGYGI
;
A
#
# COMPACT_ATOMS: atom_id res chain seq x y z
N MET A 1 -6.09 -14.26 57.33
CA MET A 1 -5.06 -14.22 56.26
C MET A 1 -5.58 -15.07 55.12
N LEU A 2 -6.14 -14.46 54.06
CA LEU A 2 -5.46 -14.17 52.77
C LEU A 2 -4.94 -15.47 52.14
N SER A 3 -5.30 -15.93 50.95
CA SER A 3 -5.71 -15.20 49.74
C SER A 3 -6.49 -16.09 48.78
N ILE A 4 -7.41 -15.44 48.07
CA ILE A 4 -7.99 -15.85 46.79
C ILE A 4 -6.87 -15.84 45.75
N CYS A 5 -6.82 -16.83 44.85
CA CYS A 5 -6.35 -16.62 43.49
C CYS A 5 -7.13 -17.52 42.53
N SER A 6 -8.26 -17.00 42.03
CA SER A 6 -8.83 -17.43 40.76
C SER A 6 -7.82 -17.18 39.65
N TRP A 7 -7.26 -18.23 39.08
CA TRP A 7 -6.61 -18.15 37.78
C TRP A 7 -7.70 -18.14 36.70
N SER A 8 -8.20 -16.95 36.40
CA SER A 8 -8.71 -16.68 35.06
C SER A 8 -7.49 -16.61 34.14
N SER A 9 -7.16 -17.72 33.48
CA SER A 9 -6.21 -17.71 32.38
C SER A 9 -6.76 -16.78 31.30
N PHE A 10 -6.14 -15.61 31.15
CA PHE A 10 -6.34 -14.75 30.00
C PHE A 10 -6.12 -15.59 28.74
N GLN A 11 -7.17 -15.79 27.97
CA GLN A 11 -7.03 -16.23 26.58
C GLN A 11 -6.17 -15.19 25.89
N THR A 12 -4.97 -15.57 25.48
CA THR A 12 -4.16 -14.77 24.56
C THR A 12 -4.99 -14.59 23.30
N VAL A 13 -5.39 -13.35 23.02
CA VAL A 13 -5.89 -12.98 21.70
C VAL A 13 -4.77 -13.36 20.73
N ASN A 14 -4.98 -14.45 19.99
CA ASN A 14 -4.06 -14.92 18.97
C ASN A 14 -4.12 -13.88 17.84
N ASP A 15 -3.30 -12.84 17.99
CA ASP A 15 -3.07 -11.75 17.05
C ASP A 15 -2.28 -12.34 15.88
N GLN A 16 -2.92 -13.19 15.07
CA GLN A 16 -2.30 -13.81 13.90
C GLN A 16 -2.03 -12.72 12.86
N LYS A 17 -0.87 -12.09 13.00
CA LYS A 17 -0.24 -11.23 12.02
C LYS A 17 -0.29 -11.93 10.66
N ASN A 18 -0.76 -11.22 9.63
CA ASN A 18 -0.87 -11.73 8.26
C ASN A 18 0.46 -12.42 7.86
N PRO A 19 0.42 -13.66 7.34
CA PRO A 19 1.64 -14.44 7.04
C PRO A 19 2.52 -13.82 5.96
N LEU A 20 2.01 -12.84 5.19
CA LEU A 20 2.79 -12.09 4.21
C LEU A 20 3.75 -11.09 4.87
N TYR A 21 3.42 -10.58 6.05
CA TYR A 21 4.16 -9.47 6.65
C TYR A 21 5.57 -9.91 7.06
N GLY A 22 6.57 -9.15 6.61
CA GLY A 22 7.99 -9.43 6.80
C GLY A 22 8.61 -10.31 5.72
N LYS A 23 7.82 -10.88 4.79
CA LYS A 23 8.39 -11.57 3.62
C LYS A 23 9.15 -10.58 2.76
N VAL A 24 10.29 -11.02 2.26
CA VAL A 24 11.16 -10.26 1.37
C VAL A 24 11.10 -10.88 -0.01
N PHE A 25 10.96 -10.05 -1.04
CA PHE A 25 10.89 -10.48 -2.42
C PHE A 25 11.61 -9.48 -3.33
N ARG A 26 11.99 -9.97 -4.50
CA ARG A 26 12.35 -9.13 -5.65
C ARG A 26 11.22 -9.17 -6.67
N GLU A 27 10.78 -10.37 -7.00
CA GLU A 27 9.63 -10.63 -7.85
C GLU A 27 8.49 -11.18 -6.99
N ILE A 28 7.27 -10.67 -7.17
CA ILE A 28 6.14 -11.03 -6.31
C ILE A 28 5.84 -12.55 -6.32
N ASN A 29 6.18 -13.23 -7.40
CA ASN A 29 5.95 -14.66 -7.60
C ASN A 29 6.92 -15.57 -6.81
N GLU A 30 7.97 -14.99 -6.18
CA GLU A 30 8.85 -15.69 -5.23
C GLU A 30 8.09 -16.02 -3.93
N ILE A 31 7.05 -15.25 -3.61
CA ILE A 31 6.17 -15.51 -2.47
C ILE A 31 5.13 -16.55 -2.89
N ALA A 32 5.16 -17.73 -2.27
CA ALA A 32 4.30 -18.86 -2.63
C ALA A 32 2.79 -18.52 -2.65
N GLU A 33 2.34 -17.73 -1.69
CA GLU A 33 0.94 -17.27 -1.56
C GLU A 33 0.54 -16.28 -2.67
N LEU A 34 1.51 -15.62 -3.29
CA LEU A 34 1.33 -14.60 -4.33
C LEU A 34 1.85 -15.05 -5.70
N LYS A 35 2.16 -16.34 -5.88
CA LYS A 35 2.74 -16.91 -7.11
C LYS A 35 1.93 -16.62 -8.39
N SER A 36 0.61 -16.45 -8.26
CA SER A 36 -0.29 -16.16 -9.39
C SER A 36 -0.45 -14.68 -9.70
N TYR A 37 0.12 -13.79 -8.87
CA TYR A 37 0.03 -12.36 -9.07
C TYR A 37 1.17 -11.87 -9.97
N THR A 38 0.88 -10.83 -10.74
CA THR A 38 1.83 -10.14 -11.61
C THR A 38 1.89 -8.67 -11.23
N TYR A 39 3.08 -8.07 -11.36
CA TYR A 39 3.26 -6.64 -11.20
C TYR A 39 2.36 -5.87 -12.16
N THR A 40 1.71 -4.82 -11.65
CA THR A 40 0.87 -3.91 -12.44
C THR A 40 1.45 -2.50 -12.43
N THR A 41 1.70 -1.96 -11.25
CA THR A 41 2.31 -0.64 -11.08
C THR A 41 2.92 -0.53 -9.69
N GLY A 42 3.81 0.43 -9.49
CA GLY A 42 4.40 0.75 -8.21
C GLY A 42 4.92 2.18 -8.19
N ALA A 43 5.02 2.76 -7.01
CA ALA A 43 5.48 4.13 -6.82
C ALA A 43 6.28 4.26 -5.53
N LEU A 44 7.26 5.16 -5.52
CA LEU A 44 7.97 5.53 -4.30
C LEU A 44 7.06 6.41 -3.45
N ILE A 45 7.06 6.16 -2.14
CA ILE A 45 6.41 7.06 -1.20
C ILE A 45 7.43 8.15 -0.88
N GLU A 46 7.14 9.38 -1.32
CA GLU A 46 8.02 10.54 -1.14
C GLU A 46 7.98 11.10 0.30
N THR A 47 8.00 10.21 1.29
CA THR A 47 8.14 10.53 2.71
C THR A 47 9.36 9.79 3.27
N ASP A 48 10.00 10.37 4.29
CA ASP A 48 11.08 9.73 5.05
C ASP A 48 12.27 9.20 4.21
N LYS A 49 13.11 10.14 3.74
CA LYS A 49 14.42 9.82 3.17
C LYS A 49 15.38 9.31 4.25
N ASN A 50 16.18 8.30 3.93
CA ASN A 50 17.25 7.81 4.80
C ASN A 50 18.41 8.83 4.90
N THR A 51 19.45 8.53 5.68
CA THR A 51 20.61 9.43 5.84
C THR A 51 21.42 9.62 4.56
N GLN A 52 21.24 8.76 3.56
CA GLN A 52 21.83 8.86 2.22
C GLN A 52 20.96 9.66 1.24
N GLY A 53 19.73 10.03 1.64
CA GLY A 53 18.77 10.74 0.80
C GLY A 53 17.85 9.84 -0.04
N ASP A 54 17.96 8.52 0.11
CA ASP A 54 17.12 7.57 -0.62
C ASP A 54 15.76 7.40 0.06
N PHE A 55 14.72 7.15 -0.75
CA PHE A 55 13.39 6.83 -0.24
C PHE A 55 13.37 5.44 0.40
N ARG A 56 12.69 5.33 1.53
CA ARG A 56 12.63 4.10 2.32
C ARG A 56 11.42 3.22 2.00
N PHE A 57 10.34 3.80 1.49
CA PHE A 57 9.08 3.08 1.28
C PHE A 57 8.55 3.19 -0.15
N ALA A 58 7.81 2.18 -0.55
CA ALA A 58 7.11 2.13 -1.83
C ALA A 58 5.71 1.53 -1.67
N ALA A 59 4.88 1.82 -2.65
CA ALA A 59 3.61 1.16 -2.91
C ALA A 59 3.79 0.22 -4.10
N GLY A 60 3.41 -1.05 -3.95
CA GLY A 60 3.30 -1.99 -5.06
C GLY A 60 1.86 -2.42 -5.28
N TYR A 61 1.41 -2.51 -6.53
CA TYR A 61 0.13 -3.11 -6.90
C TYR A 61 0.34 -4.30 -7.84
N PHE A 62 -0.18 -5.43 -7.40
CA PHE A 62 -0.06 -6.71 -8.08
C PHE A 62 -1.44 -7.30 -8.31
N THR A 63 -1.67 -7.93 -9.46
CA THR A 63 -2.99 -8.44 -9.84
C THR A 63 -2.93 -9.88 -10.32
N ASN A 64 -4.04 -10.59 -10.18
CA ASN A 64 -4.29 -11.86 -10.85
C ASN A 64 -5.66 -11.79 -11.56
N ALA A 65 -6.17 -12.93 -12.05
CA ALA A 65 -7.44 -12.98 -12.78
C ALA A 65 -8.68 -12.51 -11.98
N LYS A 66 -8.64 -12.57 -10.64
CA LYS A 66 -9.77 -12.35 -9.73
C LYS A 66 -9.68 -11.06 -8.92
N ASN A 67 -8.49 -10.71 -8.45
CA ASN A 67 -8.27 -9.62 -7.51
C ASN A 67 -6.87 -9.02 -7.65
N GLY A 68 -6.67 -7.88 -6.99
CA GLY A 68 -5.36 -7.30 -6.77
C GLY A 68 -5.00 -7.25 -5.29
N VAL A 69 -3.71 -7.07 -5.02
CA VAL A 69 -3.15 -6.79 -3.71
C VAL A 69 -2.30 -5.53 -3.83
N CYS A 70 -2.58 -4.55 -2.99
CA CYS A 70 -1.72 -3.39 -2.82
C CYS A 70 -0.87 -3.58 -1.56
N ILE A 71 0.42 -3.35 -1.68
CA ILE A 71 1.43 -3.65 -0.68
C ILE A 71 2.14 -2.35 -0.30
N LEU A 72 2.26 -2.12 1.01
CA LEU A 72 3.21 -1.16 1.55
C LEU A 72 4.54 -1.88 1.74
N GLU A 73 5.59 -1.37 1.10
CA GLU A 73 6.89 -2.00 0.98
C GLU A 73 7.97 -1.16 1.67
N GLU A 74 8.88 -1.82 2.39
CA GLU A 74 10.17 -1.22 2.74
C GLU A 74 11.22 -1.61 1.70
N LEU A 75 11.94 -0.62 1.18
CA LEU A 75 13.05 -0.82 0.26
C LEU A 75 14.27 -1.29 1.06
N LEU A 76 14.76 -2.47 0.71
CA LEU A 76 15.99 -3.04 1.25
C LEU A 76 17.09 -2.93 0.19
N PRO A 77 18.18 -2.20 0.46
CA PRO A 77 19.34 -2.22 -0.42
C PRO A 77 19.87 -3.65 -0.53
N ASP A 78 20.27 -4.05 -1.74
CA ASP A 78 20.95 -5.32 -1.98
C ASP A 78 22.42 -5.02 -2.28
N ASP A 79 23.30 -5.69 -1.53
CA ASP A 79 24.75 -5.59 -1.64
C ASP A 79 25.28 -5.97 -3.03
N SER A 80 24.43 -6.59 -3.86
CA SER A 80 24.71 -6.93 -5.26
C SER A 80 24.16 -5.90 -6.26
N LYS A 81 25.06 -5.05 -6.79
CA LYS A 81 24.89 -4.27 -8.04
C LYS A 81 23.56 -3.51 -8.20
N GLY A 82 23.12 -2.79 -7.17
CA GLY A 82 22.06 -1.77 -7.30
C GLY A 82 20.64 -2.30 -7.47
N LYS A 83 20.37 -3.54 -7.04
CA LYS A 83 19.04 -4.15 -7.19
C LYS A 83 18.24 -4.16 -5.90
N VAL A 84 17.25 -3.28 -5.71
CA VAL A 84 16.44 -3.23 -4.47
C VAL A 84 15.62 -4.50 -4.23
N LYS A 85 15.53 -4.98 -2.99
CA LYS A 85 14.52 -5.96 -2.54
C LYS A 85 13.43 -5.26 -1.75
N TYR A 86 12.25 -5.87 -1.67
CA TYR A 86 11.09 -5.29 -1.02
C TYR A 86 10.67 -6.16 0.16
N LYS A 87 10.45 -5.56 1.32
CA LYS A 87 9.85 -6.23 2.47
C LYS A 87 8.40 -5.81 2.62
N ILE A 88 7.49 -6.78 2.71
CA ILE A 88 6.06 -6.52 2.94
C ILE A 88 5.85 -6.00 4.36
N LEU A 89 5.33 -4.79 4.50
CA LEU A 89 4.96 -4.21 5.80
C LEU A 89 3.47 -4.39 6.12
N ASP A 90 2.63 -4.13 5.11
CA ASP A 90 1.19 -4.27 5.20
C ASP A 90 0.59 -4.50 3.81
N THR A 91 -0.64 -5.01 3.75
CA THR A 91 -1.33 -5.35 2.50
C THR A 91 -2.81 -5.04 2.59
N ILE A 92 -3.40 -4.58 1.48
CA ILE A 92 -4.85 -4.55 1.30
C ILE A 92 -5.25 -5.35 0.05
N ASN A 93 -6.33 -6.12 0.18
CA ASN A 93 -6.94 -6.79 -0.96
C ASN A 93 -7.84 -5.81 -1.70
N ILE A 94 -7.60 -5.66 -3.00
CA ILE A 94 -8.39 -4.84 -3.91
C ILE A 94 -9.20 -5.79 -4.77
N GLN A 95 -10.53 -5.68 -4.73
CA GLN A 95 -11.39 -6.39 -5.68
C GLN A 95 -11.04 -5.95 -7.10
N LYS A 96 -11.27 -6.82 -8.10
CA LYS A 96 -11.06 -6.46 -9.50
C LYS A 96 -11.74 -5.12 -9.81
N LEU A 97 -10.93 -4.16 -10.27
CA LEU A 97 -11.40 -2.82 -10.61
C LEU A 97 -12.36 -2.91 -11.80
N LYS A 98 -13.37 -2.03 -11.80
CA LYS A 98 -14.25 -1.86 -12.96
C LYS A 98 -13.49 -1.20 -14.10
N SER A 99 -14.01 -1.31 -15.32
CA SER A 99 -13.40 -0.73 -16.52
C SER A 99 -13.22 0.80 -16.47
N ASN A 100 -13.95 1.48 -15.60
CA ASN A 100 -13.86 2.92 -15.37
C ASN A 100 -13.31 3.27 -13.98
N GLU A 101 -12.62 2.34 -13.33
CA GLU A 101 -11.92 2.55 -12.06
C GLU A 101 -10.43 2.30 -12.25
N GLN A 102 -9.60 3.08 -11.58
CA GLN A 102 -8.15 2.85 -11.50
C GLN A 102 -7.67 2.94 -10.06
N LEU A 103 -6.53 2.32 -9.76
CA LEU A 103 -5.81 2.52 -8.51
C LEU A 103 -4.66 3.50 -8.77
N SER A 104 -4.72 4.66 -8.13
CA SER A 104 -3.64 5.64 -8.09
C SER A 104 -2.72 5.35 -6.92
N LEU A 105 -1.41 5.27 -7.18
CA LEU A 105 -0.37 5.07 -6.17
C LEU A 105 0.47 6.33 -6.03
N CYS A 106 0.53 6.90 -4.82
CA CYS A 106 1.48 7.94 -4.41
C CYS A 106 1.49 9.24 -5.22
N ASN A 107 0.52 9.44 -6.12
CA ASN A 107 0.37 10.63 -6.96
C ASN A 107 -0.95 11.38 -6.67
N CYS A 108 -1.40 11.29 -5.42
CA CYS A 108 -2.60 11.95 -4.93
C CYS A 108 -2.29 13.25 -4.16
N LYS A 109 -3.31 14.08 -4.01
CA LYS A 109 -3.28 15.30 -3.19
C LYS A 109 -4.51 15.39 -2.30
N GLN A 110 -4.37 16.09 -1.18
CA GLN A 110 -5.46 16.46 -0.27
C GLN A 110 -5.63 17.98 -0.31
N GLY A 111 -6.70 18.45 -0.94
CA GLY A 111 -6.81 19.85 -1.37
C GLY A 111 -5.75 20.15 -2.43
N ASP A 112 -4.93 21.17 -2.19
CA ASP A 112 -3.84 21.56 -3.09
C ASP A 112 -2.47 20.99 -2.70
N LYS A 113 -2.41 20.21 -1.62
CA LYS A 113 -1.15 19.67 -1.10
C LYS A 113 -0.91 18.24 -1.63
N PRO A 114 0.18 17.99 -2.37
CA PRO A 114 0.60 16.62 -2.70
C PRO A 114 0.79 15.78 -1.44
N ASP A 115 0.32 14.54 -1.48
CA ASP A 115 0.43 13.59 -0.39
C ASP A 115 0.66 12.18 -0.98
N SER A 116 1.93 11.80 -1.07
CA SER A 116 2.37 10.52 -1.63
C SER A 116 2.02 9.32 -0.75
N GLU A 117 1.57 9.54 0.49
CA GLU A 117 1.05 8.47 1.34
C GLU A 117 -0.41 8.13 1.00
N ILE A 118 -1.11 8.94 0.21
CA ILE A 118 -2.49 8.63 -0.21
C ILE A 118 -2.45 7.72 -1.43
N ILE A 119 -3.16 6.59 -1.31
CA ILE A 119 -3.55 5.75 -2.44
C ILE A 119 -5.07 5.77 -2.55
N ALA A 120 -5.58 5.73 -3.78
CA ALA A 120 -7.02 5.80 -3.99
C ALA A 120 -7.48 5.02 -5.22
N ILE A 121 -8.68 4.45 -5.09
CA ILE A 121 -9.44 4.02 -6.25
C ILE A 121 -10.30 5.21 -6.68
N SER A 122 -10.11 5.67 -7.92
CA SER A 122 -10.85 6.77 -8.50
C SER A 122 -11.61 6.32 -9.74
N ARG A 123 -12.66 7.06 -10.11
CA ARG A 123 -13.29 6.91 -11.43
C ARG A 123 -12.47 7.63 -12.48
N VAL A 124 -12.19 6.94 -13.57
CA VAL A 124 -11.46 7.49 -14.71
C VAL A 124 -12.36 8.46 -15.47
N ASP A 125 -11.81 9.64 -15.75
CA ASP A 125 -12.36 10.67 -16.62
C ASP A 125 -11.19 11.27 -17.40
N GLU A 126 -10.88 10.70 -18.56
CA GLU A 126 -9.67 11.00 -19.34
C GLU A 126 -9.56 12.48 -19.72
N SER A 127 -10.68 13.22 -19.69
CA SER A 127 -10.71 14.66 -19.94
C SER A 127 -10.17 15.53 -18.80
N LYS A 128 -9.85 14.94 -17.65
CA LYS A 128 -9.35 15.66 -16.47
C LYS A 128 -7.89 15.35 -16.19
N GLU A 129 -7.16 16.38 -15.78
CA GLU A 129 -5.79 16.26 -15.25
C GLU A 129 -5.75 15.53 -13.89
N TYR A 130 -6.85 15.59 -13.14
CA TYR A 130 -6.99 14.93 -11.85
C TYR A 130 -8.32 14.19 -11.74
N PHE A 131 -8.25 12.95 -11.25
CA PHE A 131 -9.42 12.17 -10.89
C PHE A 131 -9.87 12.53 -9.47
N ASP A 132 -10.98 13.25 -9.38
CA ASP A 132 -11.58 13.76 -8.13
C ASP A 132 -12.76 12.92 -7.63
N LYS A 133 -13.26 11.99 -8.44
CA LYS A 133 -14.31 11.04 -8.08
C LYS A 133 -13.72 9.82 -7.37
N ILE A 134 -13.38 9.98 -6.10
CA ILE A 134 -12.80 8.92 -5.27
C ILE A 134 -13.85 7.92 -4.80
N VAL A 135 -13.59 6.63 -5.04
CA VAL A 135 -14.44 5.49 -4.62
C VAL A 135 -14.00 4.97 -3.26
N LYS A 136 -12.69 4.80 -3.07
CA LYS A 136 -12.05 4.38 -1.80
C LYS A 136 -10.68 5.01 -1.71
N ALA A 137 -10.22 5.31 -0.51
CA ALA A 137 -8.85 5.76 -0.28
C ALA A 137 -8.27 5.17 1.00
N TRP A 138 -6.95 5.06 1.01
CA TRP A 138 -6.17 4.63 2.16
C TRP A 138 -4.95 5.54 2.29
N ARG A 139 -4.45 5.66 3.51
CA ARG A 139 -3.14 6.23 3.80
C ARG A 139 -2.15 5.11 4.08
N MET A 140 -1.05 5.10 3.34
CA MET A 140 0.15 4.34 3.65
C MET A 140 0.94 5.09 4.72
N ASP A 141 0.57 4.88 5.99
CA ASP A 141 1.25 5.53 7.11
C ASP A 141 2.62 4.89 7.31
N THR A 142 3.65 5.59 6.84
CA THR A 142 5.05 5.14 6.89
C THR A 142 5.60 5.10 8.31
N LYS A 143 5.03 5.87 9.24
CA LYS A 143 5.45 5.91 10.65
C LYS A 143 4.97 4.67 11.40
N SER A 144 3.70 4.31 11.22
CA SER A 144 3.14 3.08 11.82
C SER A 144 3.39 1.83 10.98
N GLN A 145 3.83 2.00 9.73
CA GLN A 145 4.03 0.94 8.75
C GLN A 145 2.72 0.18 8.46
N LYS A 146 1.63 0.93 8.32
CA LYS A 146 0.26 0.40 8.13
C LYS A 146 -0.48 1.09 7.00
N ILE A 147 -1.39 0.35 6.37
CA ILE A 147 -2.35 0.88 5.41
C ILE A 147 -3.67 1.16 6.14
N ILE A 148 -4.00 2.43 6.31
CA ILE A 148 -5.14 2.89 7.11
C ILE A 148 -6.26 3.36 6.18
N PRO A 149 -7.48 2.81 6.27
CA PRO A 149 -8.60 3.29 5.46
C PRO A 149 -8.98 4.73 5.82
N LEU A 150 -9.14 5.58 4.81
CA LEU A 150 -9.62 6.94 4.99
C LEU A 150 -11.15 6.95 4.96
N LYS A 151 -11.76 7.46 6.04
CA LYS A 151 -13.22 7.57 6.15
C LYS A 151 -13.79 8.73 5.36
N ASP A 152 -13.04 9.81 5.23
CA ASP A 152 -13.39 10.99 4.45
C ASP A 152 -12.46 11.08 3.24
N THR A 153 -13.04 11.15 2.06
CA THR A 153 -12.34 11.28 0.78
C THR A 153 -12.51 12.67 0.17
N LYS A 154 -13.19 13.59 0.87
CA LYS A 154 -13.40 14.96 0.40
C LYS A 154 -12.08 15.66 0.19
N GLY A 155 -11.90 16.27 -0.98
CA GLY A 155 -10.69 16.99 -1.34
C GLY A 155 -9.53 16.09 -1.76
N ILE A 156 -9.70 14.77 -1.79
CA ILE A 156 -8.71 13.88 -2.41
C ILE A 156 -8.90 13.93 -3.92
N SER A 157 -7.80 14.11 -4.64
CA SER A 157 -7.75 13.90 -6.09
C SER A 157 -6.40 13.32 -6.48
N CYS A 158 -6.35 12.52 -7.55
CA CYS A 158 -5.13 11.85 -7.97
C CYS A 158 -4.80 12.18 -9.42
N LEU A 159 -3.51 12.30 -9.71
CA LEU A 159 -3.02 12.69 -11.03
C LEU A 159 -3.47 11.68 -12.09
N ASN A 160 -3.95 12.20 -13.23
CA ASN A 160 -4.12 11.44 -14.45
C ASN A 160 -2.81 11.50 -15.24
N GLU A 161 -1.97 10.48 -15.12
CA GLU A 161 -0.66 10.42 -15.79
C GLU A 161 -0.76 10.37 -17.33
N GLY A 162 -1.94 10.04 -17.88
CA GLY A 162 -2.20 10.08 -19.32
C GLY A 162 -2.74 11.41 -19.83
N TYR A 163 -2.99 12.39 -18.96
CA TYR A 163 -3.59 13.66 -19.39
C TYR A 163 -2.61 14.46 -20.27
N GLY A 164 -3.08 14.87 -21.45
CA GLY A 164 -2.30 15.68 -22.39
C GLY A 164 -1.29 14.92 -23.25
N ILE A 165 -1.32 13.58 -23.21
CA ILE A 165 -0.56 12.68 -24.11
C ILE A 165 -1.42 12.28 -25.31
#